data_AF-A0A5N9HB04-F1
#
_entry.id   AF-A0A5N9HB04-F1
#
_cell.length_a   1.000
_cell.length_b   1.000
_cell.length_c   1.000
_cell.angle_alpha   90.00
_cell.angle_beta   90.00
_cell.angle_gamma   90.00
#
_symmetry.space_group_name_H-M   'P 1'
#
loop_
_entity.id
_entity.type
_entity.pdbx_description
1 polymer ?
#
loop_
_entity_poly.entity_id
_entity_poly.type
_entity_poly.pdbx_seq_one_letter_code
_entity_poly.pdbx_strand_id
1 'polypeptide(L)' 'HQGNYHLPGGGSEPGESLEISLARELREEFSWQIPVDKRLWSAIQYVVADGGIHYELRPTYF' A
#
# COMPACT_ATOMS: atom_id res chain seq x y z
N HIS A 1 15.32 -21.57 -1.09
CA HIS A 1 14.93 -20.42 -0.25
C HIS A 1 13.54 -19.99 -0.69
N GLN A 2 12.51 -20.15 0.16
CA GLN A 2 11.18 -19.62 -0.12
C GLN A 2 11.09 -18.25 0.57
N GLY A 3 11.15 -17.18 -0.20
CA GLY A 3 10.96 -15.82 0.29
C GLY A 3 9.50 -15.40 0.14
N ASN A 4 8.98 -14.64 1.10
CA ASN A 4 7.69 -13.97 0.95
C ASN A 4 7.90 -12.67 0.15
N TYR A 5 7.52 -12.70 -1.12
CA TYR A 5 7.55 -11.52 -1.99
C TYR A 5 6.25 -10.74 -1.85
N HIS A 6 6.36 -9.42 -1.73
CA HIS A 6 5.25 -8.48 -1.70
C HIS A 6 5.58 -7.26 -2.56
N LEU A 7 4.54 -6.53 -2.95
CA LEU A 7 4.70 -5.22 -3.57
C LEU A 7 5.00 -4.18 -2.48
N PRO A 8 5.77 -3.12 -2.79
CA PRO A 8 5.89 -1.97 -1.90
C PRO A 8 4.54 -1.33 -1.64
N GLY A 9 4.33 -0.86 -0.42
CA GLY A 9 3.16 -0.08 -0.09
C GLY A 9 2.74 -0.18 1.37
N GLY A 10 1.75 0.65 1.71
CA GLY A 10 1.30 0.79 3.09
C GLY A 10 0.04 1.64 3.18
N GLY A 11 -0.16 2.21 4.36
CA GLY A 11 -1.24 3.16 4.62
C GLY A 11 -0.90 4.55 4.08
N SER A 12 -1.92 5.30 3.68
CA SER A 12 -1.77 6.73 3.40
C SER A 12 -1.88 7.52 4.70
N GLU A 13 -1.04 8.55 4.84
CA GLU A 13 -1.14 9.48 5.96
C GLU A 13 -2.25 10.52 5.75
N PRO A 14 -2.75 11.18 6.80
CA PRO A 14 -3.78 12.21 6.68
C PRO A 14 -3.37 13.33 5.71
N GLY A 15 -4.14 13.49 4.63
CA GLY A 15 -3.92 14.52 3.61
C GLY A 15 -2.98 14.12 2.47
N GLU A 16 -2.41 12.91 2.48
CA GLU A 16 -1.66 12.39 1.34
C GLU A 16 -2.59 11.95 0.20
N SER A 17 -2.18 12.21 -1.04
CA SER A 17 -2.73 11.48 -2.19
C SER A 17 -2.13 10.08 -2.23
N LEU A 18 -2.81 9.16 -2.91
CA LEU A 18 -2.34 7.77 -3.03
C LEU A 18 -0.97 7.68 -3.73
N GLU A 19 -0.71 8.55 -4.70
CA GLU A 19 0.56 8.65 -5.42
C GLU A 19 1.69 9.14 -4.51
N ILE A 20 1.41 10.12 -3.65
CA ILE A 20 2.38 10.62 -2.66
C ILE A 20 2.72 9.52 -1.65
N SER A 21 1.69 8.84 -1.13
CA SER A 21 1.85 7.71 -0.20
C SER A 21 2.71 6.61 -0.83
N LEU A 22 2.43 6.18 -2.06
CA LEU A 22 3.24 5.15 -2.73
C LEU A 22 4.68 5.62 -3.00
N ALA A 23 4.88 6.87 -3.42
CA ALA A 23 6.22 7.42 -3.64
C ALA A 23 7.04 7.51 -2.34
N ARG A 24 6.38 7.74 -1.20
CA ARG A 24 6.99 7.69 0.13
C ARG A 24 7.39 6.26 0.50
N GLU A 25 6.50 5.29 0.38
CA GLU A 25 6.78 3.87 0.67
C GLU A 25 7.94 3.32 -0.18
N LEU A 26 7.97 3.63 -1.49
CA LEU A 26 9.07 3.27 -2.39
C LEU A 26 10.42 3.84 -1.94
N ARG A 27 10.42 5.03 -1.35
CA ARG A 27 11.63 5.64 -0.79
C ARG A 27 12.05 4.98 0.52
N GLU A 28 11.11 4.64 1.39
CA GLU A 28 11.38 4.04 2.69
C GLU A 28 11.88 2.59 2.55
N GLU A 29 11.22 1.79 1.73
CA GLU A 29 11.50 0.36 1.60
C GLU A 29 12.65 0.06 0.62
N PHE A 30 12.82 0.88 -0.43
CA PHE A 30 13.75 0.60 -1.52
C PHE A 30 14.72 1.75 -1.84
N SER A 31 14.60 2.90 -1.16
CA SER A 31 15.39 4.12 -1.48
C SER A 31 15.22 4.60 -2.93
N TRP A 32 14.07 4.29 -3.55
CA TRP A 32 13.79 4.68 -4.92
C TRP A 32 13.01 5.99 -5.01
N GLN A 33 13.22 6.71 -6.11
CA GLN A 33 12.49 7.94 -6.45
C GLN A 33 12.03 7.84 -7.90
N ILE A 34 10.91 7.15 -8.10
CA ILE A 34 10.30 6.91 -9.42
C ILE A 34 8.91 7.55 -9.48
N PRO A 35 8.49 8.06 -10.64
CA PRO A 35 7.14 8.57 -10.81
C PRO A 35 6.12 7.42 -10.79
N VAL A 36 4.98 7.66 -10.15
CA VAL A 36 3.80 6.79 -10.22
C VAL A 36 3.02 7.15 -11.48
N ASP A 37 2.96 6.24 -12.45
CA ASP A 37 2.43 6.53 -13.80
C ASP A 37 0.92 6.26 -13.90
N LYS A 38 0.48 5.05 -13.52
CA LYS A 38 -0.88 4.61 -13.81
C LYS A 38 -1.44 3.73 -12.70
N ARG A 39 -2.68 4.01 -12.27
CA ARG A 39 -3.45 3.06 -11.45
C ARG A 39 -3.78 1.78 -12.22
N LEU A 40 -3.38 0.65 -11.67
CA LEU A 40 -3.64 -0.69 -12.24
C LEU A 40 -4.97 -1.27 -11.75
N TRP A 41 -5.24 -1.20 -10.44
CA TRP A 41 -6.39 -1.88 -9.83
C TRP A 41 -6.80 -1.28 -8.48
N SER A 42 -8.00 -1.63 -8.00
CA SER A 42 -8.46 -1.35 -6.64
C SER A 42 -9.30 -2.50 -6.10
N ALA A 43 -9.22 -2.79 -4.81
CA ALA A 43 -10.01 -3.83 -4.17
C ALA A 43 -10.67 -3.33 -2.87
N ILE A 44 -11.59 -4.12 -2.34
CA ILE A 44 -12.09 -4.01 -0.97
C ILE A 44 -11.71 -5.30 -0.26
N GLN A 45 -11.06 -5.20 0.90
CA GLN A 45 -10.66 -6.35 1.70
C GLN A 45 -11.23 -6.21 3.11
N TYR A 46 -11.85 -7.27 3.61
CA TYR A 46 -12.31 -7.33 4.99
C TYR A 46 -11.30 -8.13 5.80
N VAL A 47 -10.66 -7.47 6.76
CA VAL A 47 -9.62 -8.05 7.62
C VAL A 47 -10.15 -8.10 9.05
N VAL A 48 -9.93 -9.22 9.73
CA VAL A 48 -10.21 -9.36 11.16
C VAL A 48 -8.88 -9.37 11.88
N ALA A 49 -8.63 -8.34 12.71
CA ALA A 49 -7.42 -8.29 13.52
C ALA A 49 -7.59 -9.10 14.80
N ASP A 50 -6.47 -9.35 15.48
CA ASP A 50 -6.45 -9.96 16.80
C ASP A 50 -7.34 -9.17 17.75
N GLY A 51 -8.22 -9.89 18.46
CA GLY A 51 -9.27 -9.30 19.30
C GLY A 51 -10.64 -9.15 18.60
N GLY A 52 -10.78 -9.60 17.35
CA GLY A 52 -12.07 -9.65 16.65
C GLY A 52 -12.51 -8.31 16.06
N ILE A 53 -11.61 -7.35 15.94
CA ILE A 53 -11.90 -6.05 15.33
C ILE A 53 -11.91 -6.24 13.81
N HIS A 54 -12.99 -5.79 13.18
CA HIS A 54 -13.16 -5.85 11.73
C HIS A 54 -12.71 -4.54 11.08
N TYR A 55 -11.83 -4.65 10.09
CA TYR A 55 -11.37 -3.55 9.25
C TYR A 55 -11.83 -3.77 7.82
N GLU A 56 -12.26 -2.68 7.17
CA GLU A 56 -12.42 -2.62 5.74
C GLU A 56 -11.23 -1.85 5.16
N LEU A 57 -10.42 -2.51 4.35
CA LEU A 57 -9.31 -1.91 3.63
C LEU A 57 -9.71 -1.67 2.19
N ARG A 58 -9.27 -0.55 1.63
CA ARG A 58 -9.54 -0.15 0.24
C ARG A 58 -8.22 0.04 -0.52
N PRO A 59 -7.42 -1.03 -0.72
CA PRO A 59 -6.13 -0.92 -1.38
C PRO A 59 -6.28 -0.51 -2.85
N THR A 60 -5.36 0.32 -3.29
CA THR A 60 -5.20 0.74 -4.68
C THR A 60 -3.80 0.38 -5.15
N TYR A 61 -3.71 -0.22 -6.33
CA TYR A 61 -2.47 -0.68 -6.94
C TYR A 61 -2.13 0.21 -8.13
N PHE A 62 -0.84 0.55 -8.26
CA PHE A 62 -0.26 1.37 -9.31
C PHE A 62 0.86 0.60 -10.01
#